data_AF-F3AUI9-F1
#
_entry.id   AF-F3AUI9-F1
#
_cell.length_a   1.000
_cell.length_b   1.000
_cell.length_c   1.000
_cell.angle_alpha   90.00
_cell.angle_beta   90.00
_cell.angle_gamma   90.00
#
_symmetry.space_group_name_H-M   'P 1'
#
loop_
_entity.id
_entity.type
_entity.pdbx_description
1 polymer ?
#
loop_
_entity_poly.entity_id
_entity_poly.type
_entity_poly.pdbx_seq_one_letter_code
_entity_poly.pdbx_strand_id
1 'polypeptide(L)' 'MLERKIRRYKLMDAHRKLVREGKLLEGRLVLYLLREGRISLGLGDEAWNVERLCEELGCRIRYTRGGNIAEVRL' A
#
# COMPACT_ATOMS: atom_id res chain seq x y z
N MET A 1 7.52 17.77 -1.27
CA MET A 1 8.29 17.19 -0.13
C MET A 1 7.40 16.90 1.08
N LEU A 2 6.54 17.85 1.48
CA LEU A 2 5.63 17.70 2.63
C LEU A 2 4.54 16.63 2.42
N GLU A 3 3.88 16.62 1.26
CA GLU A 3 2.82 15.65 0.94
C GLU A 3 3.28 14.20 1.06
N ARG A 4 4.48 13.88 0.53
CA ARG A 4 5.09 12.55 0.66
C ARG A 4 5.35 12.17 2.12
N LYS A 5 5.75 13.12 2.97
CA LYS A 5 5.92 12.87 4.42
C LYS A 5 4.57 12.59 5.08
N ILE A 6 3.55 13.41 4.81
CA ILE A 6 2.19 13.21 5.33
C ILE A 6 1.64 11.84 4.91
N ARG A 7 1.80 11.46 3.63
CA ARG A 7 1.39 10.15 3.11
C ARG A 7 2.08 9.00 3.83
N ARG A 8 3.39 9.09 4.07
CA ARG A 8 4.12 8.09 4.87
C ARG A 8 3.57 7.96 6.29
N TYR A 9 3.26 9.07 6.96
CA TYR A 9 2.64 9.02 8.30
C TYR A 9 1.27 8.34 8.28
N LYS A 10 0.40 8.69 7.31
CA LYS A 10 -0.90 8.03 7.16
C LYS A 10 -0.77 6.53 6.91
N LEU A 11 0.19 6.11 6.08
CA LEU A 11 0.48 4.69 5.85
C LEU A 11 1.03 3.98 7.10
N MET A 12 1.82 4.66 7.94
CA MET A 12 2.27 4.11 9.21
C MET A 12 1.10 3.87 10.17
N ASP A 13 0.16 4.81 10.25
CA ASP A 13 -1.04 4.63 11.07
C ASP A 13 -1.96 3.53 10.52
N ALA A 14 -2.11 3.45 9.20
CA ALA A 14 -2.83 2.37 8.55
C ALA A 14 -2.20 0.99 8.84
N HIS A 15 -0.88 0.88 8.74
CA HIS A 15 -0.15 -0.34 9.11
C HIS A 15 -0.43 -0.76 10.56
N ARG A 16 -0.33 0.18 11.51
CA ARG A 16 -0.61 -0.10 12.93
C ARG A 16 -2.05 -0.58 13.14
N LYS A 17 -3.02 0.03 12.44
CA LYS A 17 -4.42 -0.38 12.50
C LYS A 17 -4.62 -1.80 11.98
N LEU A 18 -4.05 -2.13 10.81
CA LEU A 18 -4.14 -3.47 10.23
C LEU A 18 -3.57 -4.54 11.16
N VAL A 19 -2.41 -4.29 11.78
CA VAL A 19 -1.80 -5.21 12.74
C VAL A 19 -2.69 -5.42 13.97
N ARG A 20 -3.29 -4.35 14.51
CA ARG A 20 -4.23 -4.44 15.64
C ARG A 20 -5.51 -5.23 15.31
N GLU A 21 -5.96 -5.15 14.06
CA GLU A 21 -7.12 -5.90 13.56
C GLU A 21 -6.81 -7.35 13.18
N GLY A 22 -5.55 -7.79 13.27
CA GLY A 22 -5.13 -9.13 12.85
C GLY A 22 -4.98 -9.31 11.34
N LYS A 23 -5.06 -8.24 10.54
CA LYS A 23 -4.87 -8.23 9.08
C LYS A 23 -3.38 -8.22 8.72
N LEU A 24 -2.69 -9.30 9.06
CA LEU A 24 -1.23 -9.38 9.03
C LEU A 24 -0.66 -9.38 7.60
N LEU A 25 -1.39 -9.89 6.62
CA LEU A 25 -0.96 -9.92 5.22
C LEU A 25 -0.96 -8.51 4.61
N GLU A 26 -2.07 -7.79 4.76
CA GLU A 26 -2.18 -6.38 4.35
C GLU A 26 -1.16 -5.52 5.11
N GLY A 27 -1.05 -5.74 6.42
CA GLY A 27 -0.08 -5.06 7.27
C GLY A 27 1.36 -5.25 6.75
N ARG A 28 1.72 -6.47 6.34
CA ARG A 28 3.04 -6.79 5.76
C ARG A 28 3.27 -6.07 4.43
N LEU A 29 2.28 -6.03 3.54
CA LEU A 29 2.39 -5.33 2.26
C LEU A 29 2.57 -3.82 2.45
N VAL A 30 1.82 -3.20 3.36
CA VAL A 30 1.98 -1.78 3.69
C VAL A 30 3.36 -1.51 4.29
N LEU A 31 3.88 -2.41 5.13
CA LEU A 31 5.23 -2.29 5.69
C LEU A 31 6.31 -2.34 4.59
N TYR A 32 6.17 -3.24 3.62
CA TYR A 32 7.09 -3.30 2.46
C TYR A 32 7.04 -2.03 1.61
N LEU A 33 5.85 -1.49 1.35
CA LEU A 33 5.72 -0.19 0.68
C LEU A 33 6.42 0.93 1.47
N LEU A 34 6.23 0.99 2.80
CA LEU A 34 6.89 1.98 3.66
C LEU A 34 8.42 1.86 3.65
N ARG A 35 8.95 0.63 3.60
CA ARG A 35 10.38 0.35 3.61
C ARG A 35 11.04 0.67 2.26
N GLU A 36 10.48 0.17 1.17
CA GLU A 36 11.10 0.24 -0.17
C GLU A 36 10.62 1.43 -1.01
N GLY A 37 9.54 2.10 -0.59
CA GLY A 37 8.92 3.20 -1.34
C GLY A 37 8.11 2.76 -2.56
N ARG A 38 8.10 1.46 -2.85
CA ARG A 38 7.33 0.84 -3.94
C ARG A 38 6.93 -0.59 -3.59
N ILE A 39 5.86 -1.08 -4.19
CA ILE A 39 5.45 -2.48 -4.11
C ILE A 39 4.70 -2.91 -5.37
N SER A 40 4.76 -4.19 -5.70
CA SER A 40 3.92 -4.82 -6.72
C SER A 40 2.85 -5.66 -6.03
N LEU A 41 1.59 -5.37 -6.33
CA LEU A 41 0.41 -6.03 -5.78
C LEU A 41 -0.19 -6.92 -6.86
N GLY A 42 -0.42 -8.19 -6.54
CA GLY A 42 -1.06 -9.17 -7.42
C GLY A 42 -2.58 -9.17 -7.26
N LEU A 43 -3.23 -10.24 -7.69
CA LEU A 43 -4.69 -10.39 -7.72
C LEU A 43 -5.32 -10.91 -6.41
N GLY A 44 -4.57 -10.99 -5.32
CA GLY A 44 -5.09 -11.46 -4.02
C GLY A 44 -5.98 -10.44 -3.33
N ASP A 45 -6.86 -10.88 -2.43
CA ASP A 45 -7.76 -10.01 -1.66
C ASP A 45 -6.98 -9.01 -0.79
N GLU A 46 -5.89 -9.47 -0.16
CA GLU A 46 -4.99 -8.63 0.63
C GLU A 46 -4.30 -7.57 -0.24
N ALA A 47 -3.96 -7.93 -1.48
CA ALA A 47 -3.31 -7.05 -2.43
C ALA A 47 -4.30 -5.98 -2.91
N TRP A 48 -5.53 -6.37 -3.25
CA TRP A 48 -6.61 -5.46 -3.61
C TRP A 48 -6.97 -4.50 -2.46
N ASN A 49 -7.07 -5.01 -1.23
CA ASN A 49 -7.35 -4.19 -0.06
C ASN A 49 -6.27 -3.11 0.16
N VAL A 50 -4.99 -3.48 -0.02
CA VAL A 50 -3.88 -2.54 0.09
C VAL A 50 -3.83 -1.57 -1.09
N GLU A 51 -4.19 -2.00 -2.30
CA GLU A 51 -4.30 -1.14 -3.47
C GLU A 51 -5.32 -0.03 -3.23
N ARG A 52 -6.55 -0.37 -2.81
CA ARG A 52 -7.59 0.61 -2.48
C ARG A 52 -7.17 1.56 -1.36
N LEU A 53 -6.58 1.03 -0.29
CA LEU A 53 -6.04 1.86 0.79
C LEU A 53 -4.99 2.85 0.27
N CYS A 54 -4.11 2.40 -0.62
CA CYS A 54 -3.08 3.27 -1.20
C CYS A 54 -3.68 4.34 -2.11
N GLU A 55 -4.72 4.02 -2.88
CA GLU A 55 -5.46 4.96 -3.71
C GLU A 55 -6.13 6.06 -2.86
N GLU A 56 -6.84 5.68 -1.80
CA GLU A 56 -7.47 6.61 -0.85
C GLU A 56 -6.45 7.54 -0.18
N LEU A 57 -5.23 7.05 0.07
CA LEU A 57 -4.12 7.83 0.62
C LEU A 57 -3.35 8.64 -0.45
N GLY A 58 -3.81 8.60 -1.71
CA GLY A 58 -3.26 9.35 -2.83
C GLY A 58 -1.90 8.85 -3.29
N CYS A 59 -1.59 7.56 -3.10
CA CYS A 59 -0.38 6.94 -3.66
C CYS A 59 -0.48 6.87 -5.18
N ARG A 60 0.67 6.81 -5.86
CA ARG A 60 0.68 6.65 -7.32
C ARG A 60 0.57 5.17 -7.66
N ILE A 61 -0.47 4.80 -8.42
CA ILE A 61 -0.70 3.43 -8.89
C ILE A 61 -0.51 3.37 -10.41
N ARG A 62 0.12 2.32 -10.89
CA ARG A 62 0.21 2.00 -12.33
C ARG A 62 -0.01 0.50 -12.51
N TYR A 63 -0.76 0.12 -13.53
CA TYR A 63 -0.94 -1.29 -13.86
C TYR A 63 0.10 -1.72 -14.89
N THR A 64 0.58 -2.96 -14.76
CA THR A 64 1.39 -3.59 -15.81
C THR A 64 0.54 -3.82 -17.07
N ARG A 65 1.19 -4.03 -18.22
CA ARG A 65 0.50 -4.21 -19.52
C ARG A 65 -0.52 -5.35 -19.52
N GLY A 66 -0.31 -6.38 -18.70
CA GLY A 66 -1.24 -7.50 -18.55
C GLY A 66 -2.39 -7.26 -17.57
N GLY A 67 -2.46 -6.10 -16.91
CA GLY A 67 -3.52 -5.76 -15.94
C GLY A 67 -3.48 -6.51 -14.60
N ASN A 68 -2.67 -7.57 -14.49
CA ASN A 68 -2.68 -8.48 -13.35
C ASN A 68 -1.80 -8.04 -12.16
N ILE A 69 -1.08 -6.93 -12.30
CA ILE A 69 -0.19 -6.41 -11.27
C ILE A 69 -0.35 -4.89 -11.20
N ALA A 70 -0.61 -4.40 -9.99
CA ALA A 70 -0.58 -2.97 -9.65
C ALA A 70 0.76 -2.60 -9.00
N GLU A 71 1.50 -1.69 -9.63
CA GLU A 71 2.68 -1.06 -9.04
C GLU A 71 2.28 0.19 -8.27
N VAL A 72 2.45 0.15 -6.95
CA VAL A 72 2.21 1.29 -6.06
C VAL A 72 3.52 1.97 -5.71
N ARG A 73 3.54 3.31 -5.72
CA ARG A 73 4.68 4.14 -5.33
C ARG A 73 4.27 5.27 -4.39
N LEU A 74 5.12 5.48 -3.38
CA LEU A 74 4.98 6.48 -2.32
C LEU A 74 5.32 7.91 -2.75
#